data_AF-A0A0N4YTH1-F1
#
_entry.id   AF-A0A0N4YTH1-F1
#
_cell.length_a   1.000
_cell.length_b   1.000
_cell.length_c   1.000
_cell.angle_alpha   90.00
_cell.angle_beta   90.00
_cell.angle_gamma   90.00
#
_symmetry.space_group_name_H-M   'P 1'
#
loop_
_entity.id
_entity.type
_entity.pdbx_description
1 polymer ?
#
loop_
_entity_poly.entity_id
_entity_poly.type
_entity_poly.pdbx_seq_one_letter_code
_entity_poly.pdbx_strand_id
1 'polypeptide(L)'
;MSSNGFGKNISIAEVGGMGNLFPRLHKEKEYDIKEICELCDKKSAFVFGPGACPKSVMGTTGELVADVASKVTNLVNNHSSPYKTCEIDSPKFNLMANLAISEQPEPAEVGNLTVRVDGSDVPEKLWPEGNLERHYYNDVSPKTVTYEGWFAAAERIYRIDEI
;
A
#
# COMPACT_ATOMS: atom_id res chain seq x y z
N MET A 1 -4.71 9.84 1.72
CA MET A 1 -4.72 10.55 0.43
C MET A 1 -4.66 12.04 0.67
N SER A 2 -3.56 12.63 0.26
CA SER A 2 -3.34 14.08 0.29
C SER A 2 -3.92 14.82 -0.92
N SER A 3 -4.63 14.11 -1.81
CA SER A 3 -5.24 14.68 -3.03
C SER A 3 -6.72 14.31 -3.17
N ASN A 4 -7.41 15.08 -4.01
CA ASN A 4 -8.83 14.98 -4.34
C ASN A 4 -9.15 13.96 -5.45
N GLY A 5 -8.15 13.22 -5.93
CA GLY A 5 -8.30 12.21 -6.97
C GLY A 5 -7.00 11.44 -7.20
N PHE A 6 -7.09 10.30 -7.89
CA PHE A 6 -5.95 9.46 -8.24
C PHE A 6 -5.47 9.68 -9.69
N GLY A 7 -6.00 10.69 -10.39
CA GLY A 7 -5.56 11.05 -11.74
C GLY A 7 -6.10 10.17 -12.85
N LYS A 8 -5.67 10.49 -14.08
CA LYS A 8 -5.96 9.73 -15.30
C LYS A 8 -4.71 8.95 -15.74
N ASN A 9 -4.89 8.09 -16.74
CA ASN A 9 -3.81 7.33 -17.38
C ASN A 9 -2.97 6.54 -16.36
N ILE A 10 -3.68 5.86 -15.45
CA ILE A 10 -3.08 5.12 -14.35
C ILE A 10 -2.28 3.96 -14.91
N SER A 11 -1.08 3.76 -14.37
CA SER A 11 -0.25 2.59 -14.60
C SER A 11 -0.06 1.84 -13.29
N ILE A 12 -0.02 0.51 -13.37
CA ILE A 12 0.38 -0.33 -12.23
C ILE A 12 1.87 -0.63 -12.38
N ALA A 13 2.64 -0.41 -11.33
CA ALA A 13 4.00 -0.90 -11.19
C ALA A 13 4.03 -2.04 -10.18
N GLU A 14 4.38 -3.22 -10.65
CA GLU A 14 4.68 -4.41 -9.85
C GLU A 14 6.22 -4.49 -9.73
N VAL A 15 6.74 -4.16 -8.55
CA VAL A 15 8.19 -4.04 -8.31
C VAL A 15 8.64 -5.13 -7.36
N GLY A 16 9.69 -5.86 -7.73
CA GLY A 16 10.22 -6.95 -6.92
C GLY A 16 9.21 -8.10 -6.80
N GLY A 17 9.11 -8.66 -5.60
CA GLY A 17 8.12 -9.70 -5.31
C GLY A 17 8.44 -10.54 -4.10
N MET A 18 7.57 -11.51 -3.82
CA MET A 18 7.73 -12.44 -2.70
C MET A 18 9.04 -13.24 -2.75
N GLY A 19 9.60 -13.45 -3.94
CA GLY A 19 10.90 -14.13 -4.06
C GLY A 19 12.06 -13.36 -3.40
N ASN A 20 11.95 -12.03 -3.25
CA ASN A 20 12.92 -11.23 -2.49
C ASN A 20 12.83 -11.48 -0.97
N LEU A 21 11.70 -11.99 -0.49
CA LEU A 21 11.45 -12.27 0.93
C LEU A 21 11.68 -13.75 1.26
N PHE A 22 11.24 -14.66 0.40
CA PHE A 22 11.20 -16.09 0.63
C PHE A 22 11.55 -16.88 -0.65
N PRO A 23 12.34 -17.97 -0.59
CA PRO A 23 12.85 -18.63 0.61
C PRO A 23 14.12 -18.00 1.18
N ARG A 24 14.80 -17.14 0.41
CA ARG A 24 15.99 -16.42 0.84
C ARG A 24 15.67 -14.93 0.91
N LEU A 25 16.00 -14.31 2.03
CA LEU A 25 15.79 -12.88 2.20
C LEU A 25 16.90 -12.07 1.51
N HIS A 26 16.50 -11.26 0.53
CA HIS A 26 17.31 -10.35 -0.26
C HIS A 26 17.29 -8.93 0.32
N LYS A 27 17.95 -8.72 1.47
CA LYS A 27 17.95 -7.44 2.22
C LYS A 27 18.53 -6.27 1.43
N GLU A 28 19.32 -6.56 0.40
CA GLU A 28 19.92 -5.59 -0.53
C GLU A 28 18.90 -4.96 -1.49
N LYS A 29 17.70 -5.53 -1.61
CA LYS A 29 16.64 -5.03 -2.50
C LYS A 29 15.93 -3.85 -1.85
N GLU A 30 16.41 -2.66 -2.20
CA GLU A 30 15.85 -1.36 -1.88
C GLU A 30 15.57 -0.61 -3.18
N TYR A 31 14.41 0.02 -3.26
CA TYR A 31 13.95 0.75 -4.43
C TYR A 31 13.53 2.16 -4.02
N ASP A 32 13.51 3.08 -4.99
CA ASP A 32 13.04 4.45 -4.84
C ASP A 32 11.81 4.68 -5.74
N ILE A 33 10.69 5.11 -5.16
CA ILE A 33 9.44 5.39 -5.88
C ILE A 33 9.67 6.36 -7.05
N LYS A 34 10.59 7.34 -6.92
CA LYS A 34 10.88 8.29 -8.01
C LYS A 34 11.52 7.62 -9.21
N GLU A 35 12.46 6.70 -8.97
CA GLU A 35 13.08 5.89 -10.02
C GLU A 35 12.06 4.97 -10.69
N ILE A 36 11.15 4.38 -9.90
CA ILE A 36 10.05 3.56 -10.43
C ILE A 36 9.12 4.39 -11.33
N CYS A 37 8.77 5.60 -10.92
CA CYS A 37 7.98 6.52 -11.74
C CYS A 37 8.68 6.86 -13.06
N GLU A 38 10.00 7.07 -13.05
CA GLU A 38 10.79 7.30 -14.26
C GLU A 38 10.79 6.09 -15.19
N LEU A 39 10.94 4.87 -14.65
CA LEU A 39 10.85 3.62 -15.41
C LEU A 39 9.47 3.38 -16.03
N CYS A 40 8.42 3.95 -15.43
CA CYS A 40 7.06 3.87 -15.95
C CYS A 40 6.73 4.99 -16.96
N ASP A 41 7.71 5.82 -17.36
CA ASP A 41 7.52 7.01 -18.19
C ASP A 41 6.60 8.08 -17.55
N LYS A 42 6.58 8.17 -16.21
CA LYS A 42 5.65 9.01 -15.44
C LYS A 42 6.39 9.98 -14.51
N LYS A 43 7.15 10.93 -15.08
CA LYS A 43 7.85 11.96 -14.29
C LYS A 43 6.86 12.82 -13.51
N SER A 44 7.20 13.14 -12.25
CA SER A 44 6.36 13.94 -11.33
C SER A 44 5.00 13.32 -10.97
N ALA A 45 4.93 11.99 -10.98
CA ALA A 45 3.70 11.24 -10.72
C ALA A 45 3.21 11.27 -9.27
N PHE A 46 1.89 11.11 -9.13
CA PHE A 46 1.22 10.65 -7.91
C PHE A 46 1.28 9.13 -7.82
N VAL A 47 1.53 8.63 -6.61
CA VAL A 47 1.70 7.21 -6.33
C VAL A 47 0.91 6.83 -5.10
N PHE A 48 0.21 5.70 -5.17
CA PHE A 48 -0.36 5.06 -3.99
C PHE A 48 -0.30 3.54 -4.10
N GLY A 49 -0.20 2.85 -2.98
CA GLY A 49 -0.25 1.39 -2.95
C GLY A 49 0.55 0.76 -1.81
N PRO A 50 0.40 -0.56 -1.61
CA PRO A 50 1.16 -1.28 -0.59
C PRO A 50 2.62 -1.53 -1.00
N GLY A 51 3.48 -1.65 -0.01
CA GLY A 51 4.85 -2.14 -0.16
C GLY A 51 5.48 -2.54 1.17
N ALA A 52 6.74 -2.99 1.16
CA ALA A 52 7.47 -3.22 2.39
C ALA A 52 8.17 -1.94 2.88
N CYS A 53 8.13 -1.70 4.19
CA CYS A 53 8.77 -0.57 4.84
C CYS A 53 10.27 -0.43 4.46
N PRO A 54 10.77 0.79 4.20
CA PRO A 54 12.19 1.04 4.05
C PRO A 54 12.93 0.89 5.39
N LYS A 55 13.57 -0.27 5.57
CA LYS A 55 14.37 -0.56 6.76
C LYS A 55 15.53 0.42 6.94
N SER A 56 16.12 0.91 5.85
CA SER A 56 17.20 1.91 5.92
C SER A 56 16.76 3.25 6.53
N VAL A 57 15.46 3.58 6.42
CA VAL A 57 14.86 4.80 6.96
C VAL A 57 14.34 4.56 8.38
N MET A 58 13.66 3.43 8.60
CA MET A 58 12.97 3.15 9.86
C MET A 58 13.80 2.40 10.90
N GLY A 59 14.93 1.81 10.50
CA GLY A 59 15.75 0.93 11.34
C GLY A 59 15.10 -0.43 11.66
N THR A 60 13.86 -0.65 11.23
CA THR A 60 13.07 -1.86 11.47
C THR A 60 12.22 -2.22 10.26
N THR A 61 11.64 -3.42 10.26
CA THR A 61 10.73 -3.91 9.22
C THR A 61 9.28 -3.60 9.55
N GLY A 62 8.46 -3.48 8.52
CA GLY A 62 7.00 -3.40 8.63
C GLY A 62 6.35 -3.13 7.28
N GLU A 63 5.15 -2.59 7.32
CA GLU A 63 4.28 -2.39 6.15
C GLU A 63 4.32 -0.93 5.72
N LEU A 64 4.43 -0.69 4.41
CA LEU A 64 4.35 0.63 3.78
C LEU A 64 2.98 0.78 3.11
N VAL A 65 2.34 1.92 3.36
CA VAL A 65 1.29 2.49 2.52
C VAL A 65 1.89 3.70 1.83
N ALA A 66 2.23 3.54 0.55
CA ALA A 66 2.71 4.62 -0.28
C ALA A 66 1.56 5.60 -0.55
N ASP A 67 1.87 6.89 -0.38
CA ASP A 67 1.07 8.07 -0.70
C ASP A 67 2.08 9.25 -0.81
N VAL A 68 1.63 10.45 -1.14
CA VAL A 68 2.47 11.67 -1.15
C VAL A 68 3.15 11.90 0.21
N ALA A 69 2.45 11.59 1.30
CA ALA A 69 3.03 11.43 2.63
C ALA A 69 3.00 9.93 2.96
N SER A 70 4.05 9.22 2.58
CA SER A 70 4.14 7.78 2.76
C SER A 70 4.04 7.41 4.25
N LYS A 71 3.30 6.35 4.57
CA LYS A 71 3.05 5.93 5.94
C LYS A 71 3.55 4.52 6.17
N VAL A 72 4.10 4.30 7.35
CA VAL A 72 4.69 3.02 7.74
C VAL A 72 4.11 2.56 9.06
N THR A 73 3.73 1.28 9.11
CA THR A 73 3.35 0.61 10.35
C THR A 73 4.39 -0.44 10.74
N ASN A 74 5.02 -0.24 11.90
CA ASN A 74 6.05 -1.13 12.44
C ASN A 74 5.67 -1.66 13.83
N LEU A 75 6.30 -2.77 14.21
CA LEU A 75 6.26 -3.29 15.58
C LEU A 75 7.09 -2.42 16.52
N VAL A 76 6.53 -2.03 17.66
CA VAL A 76 7.23 -1.28 18.71
C VAL A 76 7.30 -2.10 19.98
N ASN A 77 8.51 -2.43 20.43
CA ASN A 77 8.72 -3.08 21.73
C ASN A 77 8.45 -2.03 22.84
N ASN A 78 7.71 -2.41 23.89
CA ASN A 78 7.34 -1.60 25.08
C ASN A 78 6.18 -0.59 24.94
N HIS A 79 5.20 -0.82 24.06
CA HIS A 79 3.95 -0.04 24.04
C HIS A 79 2.72 -0.91 24.35
N SER A 80 1.66 -0.30 24.88
CA SER A 80 0.36 -0.94 25.14
C SER A 80 -0.37 -1.41 23.87
N SER A 81 0.00 -0.88 22.71
CA SER A 81 -0.34 -1.40 21.38
C SER A 81 0.95 -1.86 20.69
N PRO A 82 1.04 -3.10 20.20
CA PRO A 82 2.27 -3.63 19.59
C PRO A 82 2.61 -2.98 18.24
N TYR A 83 1.71 -2.19 17.66
CA TYR A 83 1.87 -1.56 16.35
C TYR A 83 1.78 -0.04 16.44
N LYS A 84 2.64 0.66 15.69
CA LYS A 84 2.62 2.11 15.54
C LYS A 84 2.73 2.49 14.07
N THR A 85 1.78 3.30 13.60
CA THR A 85 1.84 3.97 12.30
C THR A 85 2.55 5.32 12.45
N CYS A 86 3.43 5.66 11.51
CA CYS A 86 4.07 6.97 11.40
C CYS A 86 4.23 7.39 9.94
N GLU A 87 4.25 8.70 9.70
CA GLU A 87 4.60 9.26 8.40
C GLU A 87 6.11 9.27 8.21
N ILE A 88 6.55 9.00 6.98
CA ILE A 88 7.94 9.09 6.56
C ILE A 88 8.08 10.04 5.38
N ASP A 89 9.13 10.86 5.40
CA ASP A 89 9.54 11.67 4.26
C ASP A 89 10.65 10.95 3.48
N SER A 90 10.31 9.78 2.95
CA SER A 90 11.23 9.01 2.11
C SER A 90 10.45 8.25 1.03
N PRO A 91 10.90 8.30 -0.24
CA PRO A 91 10.30 7.53 -1.33
C PRO A 91 10.76 6.08 -1.36
N LYS A 92 11.55 5.64 -0.37
CA LYS A 92 12.18 4.32 -0.39
C LYS A 92 11.23 3.22 0.07
N PHE A 93 11.42 2.03 -0.48
CA PHE A 93 10.80 0.79 0.01
C PHE A 93 11.73 -0.40 -0.19
N ASN A 94 11.51 -1.50 0.54
CA ASN A 94 12.30 -2.71 0.39
C ASN A 94 11.50 -3.84 -0.23
N LEU A 95 12.20 -4.83 -0.81
CA LEU A 95 11.70 -6.13 -1.27
C LEU A 95 10.65 -6.11 -2.39
N MET A 96 9.53 -5.43 -2.19
CA MET A 96 8.42 -5.39 -3.14
C MET A 96 7.47 -4.21 -2.89
N ALA A 97 6.78 -3.79 -3.96
CA ALA A 97 5.62 -2.92 -3.90
C ALA A 97 4.69 -3.15 -5.09
N ASN A 98 3.39 -2.91 -4.86
CA ASN A 98 2.39 -2.84 -5.92
C ASN A 98 1.82 -1.42 -5.93
N LEU A 99 2.22 -0.62 -6.91
CA LEU A 99 1.96 0.81 -6.92
C LEU A 99 1.03 1.17 -8.08
N ALA A 100 0.00 1.97 -7.80
CA ALA A 100 -0.74 2.70 -8.80
C ALA A 100 -0.09 4.07 -9.00
N ILE A 101 0.19 4.43 -10.25
CA ILE A 101 0.96 5.60 -10.66
C ILE A 101 0.15 6.41 -11.67
N SER A 102 0.01 7.71 -11.45
CA SER A 102 -0.60 8.65 -12.40
C SER A 102 0.22 9.93 -12.50
N GLU A 103 0.13 10.66 -13.60
CA GLU A 103 0.96 11.87 -13.80
C GLU A 103 0.62 12.99 -12.82
N GLN A 104 -0.67 13.16 -12.52
CA GLN A 104 -1.15 14.19 -11.63
C GLN A 104 -2.38 13.67 -10.88
N PRO A 105 -2.55 14.03 -9.60
CA PRO A 105 -3.65 13.52 -8.80
C PRO A 105 -4.91 14.38 -8.97
N GLU A 106 -5.27 14.68 -10.21
CA GLU A 106 -6.47 15.41 -10.55
C GLU A 106 -7.74 14.54 -10.41
N PRO A 107 -8.92 15.15 -10.22
CA PRO A 107 -10.18 14.42 -10.33
C PRO A 107 -10.30 13.73 -11.69
N ALA A 108 -10.73 12.47 -11.66
CA ALA A 108 -10.98 11.65 -12.84
C ALA A 108 -12.33 10.94 -12.71
N GLU A 109 -12.83 10.43 -13.82
CA GLU A 109 -13.98 9.52 -13.79
C GLU A 109 -13.56 8.19 -13.18
N VAL A 110 -14.38 7.68 -12.26
CA VAL A 110 -14.08 6.50 -11.46
C VAL A 110 -15.33 5.65 -11.29
N GLY A 111 -15.16 4.34 -11.22
CA GLY A 111 -16.22 3.45 -10.78
C GLY A 111 -16.39 3.56 -9.27
N ASN A 112 -17.58 3.87 -8.79
CA ASN A 112 -17.92 3.74 -7.37
C ASN A 112 -18.56 2.36 -7.15
N LEU A 113 -18.05 1.61 -6.17
CA LEU A 113 -18.63 0.36 -5.72
C LEU A 113 -18.91 0.43 -4.22
N THR A 114 -20.16 0.20 -3.86
CA THR A 114 -20.59 -0.01 -2.47
C THR A 114 -20.99 -1.48 -2.30
N VAL A 115 -20.40 -2.16 -1.32
CA VAL A 115 -20.72 -3.55 -0.96
C VAL A 115 -21.18 -3.60 0.48
N ARG A 116 -22.29 -4.29 0.75
CA ARG A 116 -22.81 -4.55 2.10
C ARG A 116 -23.06 -6.04 2.27
N VAL A 117 -22.64 -6.58 3.41
CA VAL A 117 -22.87 -7.98 3.77
C VAL A 117 -23.88 -8.03 4.91
N ASP A 118 -25.06 -8.58 4.63
CA ASP A 118 -26.13 -8.79 5.62
C ASP A 118 -26.25 -10.29 5.93
N GLY A 119 -25.79 -10.73 7.11
CA GLY A 119 -25.83 -12.15 7.50
C GLY A 119 -25.87 -12.41 9.01
N SER A 120 -26.59 -13.46 9.43
CA SER A 120 -26.75 -13.90 10.83
C SER A 120 -25.82 -15.07 11.21
N ASP A 121 -25.29 -15.01 12.45
CA ASP A 121 -24.62 -16.05 13.25
C ASP A 121 -23.22 -16.61 12.90
N VAL A 122 -22.20 -15.96 13.47
CA VAL A 122 -20.86 -16.49 13.85
C VAL A 122 -20.25 -15.62 14.97
N PRO A 123 -19.35 -16.14 15.85
CA PRO A 123 -18.90 -15.44 17.05
C PRO A 123 -18.02 -14.21 16.78
N GLU A 124 -18.02 -13.30 17.74
CA GLU A 124 -17.48 -11.94 17.67
C GLU A 124 -15.98 -11.85 18.04
N LYS A 125 -15.24 -11.07 17.25
CA LYS A 125 -14.00 -10.32 17.57
C LYS A 125 -12.76 -11.11 18.02
N LEU A 126 -11.72 -11.11 17.18
CA LEU A 126 -10.39 -11.66 17.51
C LEU A 126 -9.24 -10.64 17.48
N TRP A 127 -9.48 -9.36 17.16
CA TRP A 127 -8.41 -8.38 16.96
C TRP A 127 -8.67 -7.04 17.66
N PRO A 128 -7.62 -6.40 18.22
CA PRO A 128 -7.75 -5.14 18.94
C PRO A 128 -8.20 -4.00 18.02
N GLU A 129 -9.00 -3.10 18.57
CA GLU A 129 -9.44 -1.87 17.90
C GLU A 129 -8.26 -0.91 17.67
N GLY A 130 -8.14 -0.38 16.45
CA GLY A 130 -7.17 0.62 16.08
C GLY A 130 -7.03 0.73 14.56
N ASN A 131 -6.98 1.96 14.03
CA ASN A 131 -6.69 2.23 12.62
C ASN A 131 -5.21 1.92 12.35
N LEU A 132 -4.90 0.66 12.07
CA LEU A 132 -3.56 0.22 11.69
C LEU A 132 -3.48 0.06 10.18
N GLU A 133 -2.53 0.75 9.55
CA GLU A 133 -2.26 0.64 8.12
C GLU A 133 -1.37 -0.57 7.87
N ARG A 134 -1.98 -1.72 7.54
CA ARG A 134 -1.31 -3.02 7.39
C ARG A 134 -1.82 -3.77 6.17
N HIS A 135 -1.17 -4.89 5.87
CA HIS A 135 -1.70 -5.87 4.92
C HIS A 135 -3.10 -6.33 5.36
N TYR A 136 -4.10 -6.00 4.54
CA TYR A 136 -5.47 -6.44 4.76
C TYR A 136 -5.60 -7.93 4.44
N TYR A 137 -6.21 -8.70 5.36
CA TYR A 137 -6.48 -10.13 5.15
C TYR A 137 -7.96 -10.34 4.84
N ASN A 138 -8.80 -10.11 5.86
CA ASN A 138 -10.24 -10.23 5.81
C ASN A 138 -10.85 -9.48 7.00
N ASP A 139 -12.13 -9.10 6.90
CA ASP A 139 -12.85 -8.60 8.06
C ASP A 139 -12.99 -9.67 9.14
N VAL A 140 -12.98 -9.20 10.38
CA VAL A 140 -13.29 -10.01 11.57
C VAL A 140 -14.70 -9.73 12.11
N SER A 141 -15.45 -8.86 11.44
CA SER A 141 -16.86 -8.52 11.73
C SER A 141 -17.70 -8.53 10.44
N PRO A 142 -17.79 -9.68 9.74
CA PRO A 142 -18.39 -9.76 8.40
C PRO A 142 -19.91 -9.49 8.37
N LYS A 143 -20.58 -9.37 9.53
CA LYS A 143 -22.05 -9.21 9.64
C LYS A 143 -22.56 -7.79 9.42
N THR A 144 -21.69 -6.80 9.52
CA THR A 144 -22.05 -5.37 9.45
C THR A 144 -21.07 -4.59 8.59
N VAL A 145 -20.18 -5.28 7.88
CA VAL A 145 -19.18 -4.58 7.09
C VAL A 145 -19.83 -3.95 5.86
N THR A 146 -19.52 -2.68 5.68
CA THR A 146 -19.82 -1.94 4.46
C THR A 146 -18.50 -1.51 3.87
N TYR A 147 -18.31 -1.80 2.59
CA TYR A 147 -17.22 -1.27 1.80
C TYR A 147 -17.75 -0.18 0.89
N GLU A 148 -16.98 0.89 0.81
CA GLU A 148 -17.11 1.89 -0.23
C GLU A 148 -15.73 2.06 -0.86
N GLY A 149 -15.66 1.92 -2.19
CA GLY A 149 -14.42 2.03 -2.92
C GLY A 149 -14.61 2.76 -4.24
N TRP A 150 -13.59 3.51 -4.63
CA TRP A 150 -13.49 4.16 -5.92
C TRP A 150 -12.37 3.50 -6.71
N PHE A 151 -12.67 3.08 -7.94
CA PHE A 151 -11.80 2.27 -8.78
C PHE A 151 -11.61 2.92 -10.14
N ALA A 152 -10.41 2.80 -10.69
CA ALA A 152 -10.11 3.15 -12.07
C ALA A 152 -9.27 2.03 -12.70
N ALA A 153 -9.50 1.78 -13.98
CA ALA A 153 -8.70 0.81 -14.73
C ALA A 153 -7.32 1.39 -15.03
N ALA A 154 -6.28 0.57 -14.86
CA ALA A 154 -4.94 0.91 -15.32
C ALA A 154 -4.83 0.69 -16.84
N GLU A 155 -4.15 1.59 -17.53
CA GLU A 155 -3.87 1.49 -18.96
C GLU A 155 -2.70 0.54 -19.25
N ARG A 156 -1.78 0.43 -18.30
CA ARG A 156 -0.53 -0.33 -18.44
C ARG A 156 -0.13 -0.98 -17.12
N ILE A 157 0.57 -2.10 -17.25
CA ILE A 157 1.23 -2.78 -16.14
C ILE A 157 2.72 -2.85 -16.48
N TYR A 158 3.55 -2.37 -15.56
CA TYR A 158 5.00 -2.43 -15.59
C TYR A 158 5.46 -3.46 -14.56
N ARG A 159 6.24 -4.45 -14.99
CA ARG A 159 6.92 -5.39 -14.09
C ARG A 159 8.39 -5.02 -14.02
N ILE A 160 8.87 -4.76 -12.81
CA ILE A 160 10.21 -4.22 -12.56
C ILE A 160 10.92 -5.14 -11.58
N ASP A 161 12.07 -5.68 -11.98
CA ASP A 161 12.87 -6.60 -11.15
C ASP A 161 12.02 -7.78 -10.64
N GLU A 162 11.26 -8.41 -11.56
CA GLU A 162 10.39 -9.55 -11.28
C GLU A 162 11.21 -10.78 -10.86
N ILE A 163 10.82 -11.42 -9.75
CA ILE A 163 11.49 -12.58 -9.15
C ILE A 163 10.46 -13.57 -8.58
#